data_AF-A0A2R6NCN0-F1
#
_entry.id   AF-A0A2R6NCN0-F1
#
_cell.length_a   1.000
_cell.length_b   1.000
_cell.length_c   1.000
_cell.angle_alpha   90.00
_cell.angle_beta   90.00
_cell.angle_gamma   90.00
#
_symmetry.space_group_name_H-M   'P 1'
#
loop_
_entity.id
_entity.type
_entity.pdbx_description
1 polymer ?
#
loop_
_entity_poly.entity_id
_entity_poly.type
_entity_poly.pdbx_seq_one_letter_code
_entity_poly.pdbx_strand_id
1 'polypeptide(L)'
;DADQEGFLRSETTLVQTMGRAARNVAGEVVLYADDVTDSMQSAIDETQRRREIQAEYNAEHGFEPRTIEKDVGETNLPGSKTDTGGTADLEPDDADAAEELIDDLENRMNEAAENLEFELAADIRDRIRELRQEFDIAGEDGVPPEEGVPPEAEF
;
A
#
# COMPACT_ATOMS: atom_id res chain seq x y z
N ASP A 1 -14.47 15.52 11.56
CA ASP A 1 -15.87 15.34 11.93
C ASP A 1 -16.23 13.87 12.03
N ALA A 2 -16.04 13.36 13.24
CA ALA A 2 -16.46 12.04 13.67
C ALA A 2 -17.94 12.04 14.11
N ASP A 3 -18.50 13.22 14.37
CA ASP A 3 -19.87 13.52 14.80
C ASP A 3 -20.89 13.59 13.66
N GLN A 4 -20.44 13.61 12.40
CA GLN A 4 -21.34 13.51 11.25
C GLN A 4 -21.88 12.08 11.10
N GLU A 5 -22.99 11.80 11.76
CA GLU A 5 -23.62 10.48 11.74
C GLU A 5 -24.01 10.01 10.33
N GLY A 6 -23.85 8.72 10.10
CA GLY A 6 -24.05 8.07 8.80
C GLY A 6 -23.26 6.78 8.72
N PHE A 7 -23.30 6.10 7.57
CA PHE A 7 -22.65 4.79 7.39
C PHE A 7 -21.17 4.78 7.82
N LEU A 8 -20.41 5.81 7.41
CA LEU A 8 -18.98 5.94 7.68
C LEU A 8 -18.64 6.32 9.14
N ARG A 9 -19.64 6.68 9.95
CA ARG A 9 -19.50 7.08 11.35
C ARG A 9 -20.42 6.28 12.28
N SER A 10 -20.96 5.17 11.79
CA SER A 10 -21.64 4.20 12.62
C SER A 10 -20.67 3.56 13.61
N GLU A 11 -21.19 3.06 14.72
CA GLU A 11 -20.44 2.34 15.76
C GLU A 11 -19.47 1.30 15.14
N THR A 12 -19.98 0.42 14.27
CA THR A 12 -19.18 -0.63 13.63
C THR A 12 -18.00 -0.06 12.83
N THR A 13 -18.23 0.99 12.04
CA THR A 13 -17.17 1.60 11.22
C THR A 13 -16.14 2.31 12.10
N LEU A 14 -16.58 2.99 13.16
CA LEU A 14 -15.67 3.64 14.12
C LEU A 14 -14.80 2.59 14.82
N VAL A 15 -15.38 1.51 15.34
CA VAL A 15 -14.63 0.41 15.98
C VAL A 15 -13.61 -0.21 15.01
N GLN A 16 -13.99 -0.46 13.75
CA GLN A 16 -13.07 -0.99 12.74
C GLN A 16 -11.91 -0.02 12.44
N THR A 17 -12.20 1.27 12.36
CA THR A 17 -11.20 2.30 12.11
C THR A 17 -10.22 2.40 13.27
N MET A 18 -10.73 2.43 14.51
CA MET A 18 -9.89 2.41 15.73
C MET A 18 -9.02 1.16 15.82
N GLY A 19 -9.56 0.00 15.41
CA GLY A 19 -8.86 -1.28 15.40
C GLY A 19 -7.59 -1.30 14.54
N ARG A 20 -7.43 -0.37 13.59
CA ARG A 20 -6.18 -0.24 12.82
C ARG A 20 -5.00 0.19 13.70
N ALA A 21 -5.24 1.04 14.69
CA ALA A 21 -4.21 1.50 15.63
C ALA A 21 -3.79 0.43 16.66
N ALA A 22 -4.65 -0.58 16.90
CA ALA A 22 -4.43 -1.61 17.93
C ALA A 22 -3.26 -2.57 17.65
N ARG A 23 -2.61 -2.46 16.49
CA ARG A 23 -1.44 -3.27 16.11
C ARG A 23 -0.11 -2.75 16.67
N ASN A 24 -0.13 -1.59 17.35
CA ASN A 24 1.04 -0.96 17.93
C ASN A 24 0.82 -0.71 19.44
N VAL A 25 1.88 -0.87 20.25
CA VAL A 25 1.82 -0.65 21.71
C VAL A 25 1.47 0.78 22.11
N ALA A 26 1.87 1.77 21.31
CA ALA A 26 1.56 3.19 21.47
C ALA A 26 0.38 3.63 20.59
N GLY A 27 -0.44 2.69 20.13
CA GLY A 27 -1.60 2.98 19.29
C GLY A 27 -2.58 3.94 19.96
N GLU A 28 -2.82 5.08 19.32
CA GLU A 28 -3.73 6.13 19.75
C GLU A 28 -4.72 6.49 18.64
N VAL A 29 -5.93 6.87 19.02
CA VAL A 29 -6.98 7.34 18.11
C VAL A 29 -7.47 8.68 18.61
N VAL A 30 -7.46 9.68 17.71
CA VAL A 30 -8.03 11.00 17.95
C VAL A 30 -9.28 11.17 17.09
N LEU A 31 -10.43 11.41 17.72
CA LEU A 31 -11.69 11.71 17.05
C LEU A 31 -11.95 13.22 17.10
N TYR A 32 -11.90 13.88 15.96
CA TYR A 32 -12.27 15.29 15.83
C TYR A 32 -13.78 15.44 15.66
N ALA A 33 -14.43 16.03 16.65
CA ALA A 33 -15.87 16.25 16.71
C ALA A 33 -16.17 17.44 17.65
N ASP A 34 -17.29 18.11 17.40
CA ASP A 34 -17.81 19.15 18.29
C ASP A 34 -18.57 18.54 19.48
N ASP A 35 -19.35 17.49 19.22
CA ASP A 35 -20.15 16.77 20.21
C ASP A 35 -19.95 15.25 20.13
N VAL A 36 -20.18 14.54 21.25
CA VAL A 36 -20.12 13.07 21.29
C VAL A 36 -21.48 12.49 20.89
N THR A 37 -21.53 11.77 19.77
CA THR A 37 -22.74 11.06 19.29
C THR A 37 -22.91 9.71 19.97
N ASP A 38 -24.11 9.12 19.88
CA ASP A 38 -24.39 7.78 20.43
C ASP A 38 -23.49 6.70 19.78
N SER A 39 -23.23 6.84 18.47
CA SER A 39 -22.33 5.95 17.73
C SER A 39 -20.88 6.06 18.23
N MET A 40 -20.41 7.27 18.53
CA MET A 40 -19.09 7.49 19.12
C MET A 40 -19.01 6.94 20.53
N GLN A 41 -20.00 7.23 21.38
CA GLN A 41 -20.04 6.76 22.76
C GLN A 41 -19.98 5.23 22.81
N SER A 42 -20.84 4.56 22.03
CA SER A 42 -20.88 3.09 21.96
C SER A 42 -19.55 2.50 21.48
N ALA A 43 -18.91 3.10 20.48
CA ALA A 43 -17.61 2.66 19.96
C ALA A 43 -16.47 2.87 20.97
N ILE A 44 -16.48 3.99 21.70
CA ILE A 44 -15.52 4.29 22.76
C ILE A 44 -15.67 3.29 23.91
N ASP A 45 -16.90 3.05 24.36
CA ASP A 45 -17.18 2.14 25.48
C ASP A 45 -16.77 0.70 25.15
N GLU A 46 -17.08 0.21 23.95
CA GLU A 46 -16.67 -1.13 23.52
C GLU A 46 -15.13 -1.24 23.41
N THR A 47 -14.46 -0.17 22.98
CA THR A 47 -12.98 -0.14 22.91
C THR A 47 -12.36 -0.16 24.30
N GLN A 48 -12.91 0.62 25.25
CA GLN A 48 -12.46 0.64 26.64
C GLN A 48 -12.69 -0.73 27.32
N ARG A 49 -13.88 -1.31 27.17
CA ARG A 49 -14.20 -2.65 27.70
C ARG A 49 -13.20 -3.70 27.24
N ARG A 50 -12.85 -3.71 25.94
CA ARG A 50 -11.86 -4.65 25.39
C ARG A 50 -10.47 -4.42 25.97
N ARG A 51 -10.06 -3.15 26.11
CA ARG A 51 -8.75 -2.79 26.66
C ARG A 51 -8.61 -3.22 28.11
N GLU A 52 -9.66 -3.07 28.92
CA GLU A 52 -9.68 -3.51 30.31
C GLU A 52 -9.48 -5.03 30.42
N ILE A 53 -10.27 -5.82 29.67
CA ILE A 53 -10.16 -7.29 29.66
C ILE A 53 -8.75 -7.72 29.24
N GLN A 54 -8.18 -7.08 28.21
CA GLN A 54 -6.83 -7.39 27.74
C GLN A 54 -5.76 -7.03 28.77
N ALA A 55 -5.88 -5.89 29.46
CA ALA A 55 -4.96 -5.47 30.49
C ALA A 55 -4.99 -6.40 31.71
N GLU A 56 -6.19 -6.81 32.15
CA GLU A 56 -6.38 -7.78 33.23
C GLU A 56 -5.76 -9.13 32.87
N TYR A 57 -6.06 -9.64 31.67
CA TYR A 57 -5.49 -10.90 31.18
C TYR A 57 -3.96 -10.85 31.14
N ASN A 58 -3.39 -9.76 30.62
CA ASN A 58 -1.95 -9.57 30.56
C ASN A 58 -1.33 -9.51 31.96
N ALA A 59 -1.95 -8.81 32.91
CA ALA A 59 -1.46 -8.73 34.29
C ALA A 59 -1.51 -10.08 35.00
N GLU A 60 -2.60 -10.85 34.84
CA GLU A 60 -2.75 -12.18 35.41
C GLU A 60 -1.69 -13.17 34.89
N HIS A 61 -1.32 -13.04 33.61
CA HIS A 61 -0.41 -13.98 32.95
C HIS A 61 1.05 -13.46 32.85
N GLY A 62 1.32 -12.24 33.30
CA GLY A 62 2.64 -11.60 33.20
C GLY A 62 3.06 -11.29 31.76
N PHE A 63 2.12 -10.98 30.87
CA PHE A 63 2.43 -10.58 29.50
C PHE A 63 2.71 -9.09 29.40
N GLU A 64 3.81 -8.74 28.74
CA GLU A 64 4.14 -7.37 28.36
C GLU A 64 3.75 -7.13 26.89
N PRO A 65 2.90 -6.12 26.59
CA PRO A 65 2.53 -5.77 25.22
C PRO A 65 3.77 -5.44 24.39
N ARG A 66 3.87 -6.03 23.20
CA ARG A 66 4.95 -5.78 22.24
C ARG A 66 4.37 -5.65 20.84
N THR A 67 4.90 -4.70 20.07
CA THR A 67 4.53 -4.56 18.65
C THR A 67 5.10 -5.75 17.90
N ILE A 68 4.28 -6.36 17.04
CA ILE A 68 4.72 -7.47 16.20
C ILE A 68 5.52 -6.89 15.04
N GLU A 69 6.79 -7.25 14.95
CA GLU A 69 7.61 -7.03 13.76
C GLU A 69 7.23 -8.07 12.71
N LYS A 70 6.76 -7.62 11.57
CA LYS A 70 6.50 -8.47 10.41
C LYS A 70 7.30 -7.91 9.25
N ASP A 71 8.09 -8.77 8.62
CA ASP A 71 8.64 -8.45 7.32
C ASP A 71 7.49 -8.07 6.39
N VAL A 72 7.71 -7.04 5.58
CA VAL A 72 6.83 -6.74 4.45
C VAL A 72 7.02 -7.90 3.49
N GLY A 73 6.23 -8.96 3.69
CA GLY A 73 6.19 -10.06 2.75
C GLY A 73 5.80 -9.49 1.39
N GLU A 74 6.50 -9.92 0.34
CA GLU A 74 5.99 -9.79 -1.03
C GLU A 74 4.52 -10.20 -0.95
N THR A 75 3.65 -9.26 -1.30
CA THR A 75 2.22 -9.54 -1.35
C THR A 75 2.12 -10.79 -2.20
N ASN A 76 1.70 -11.92 -1.62
CA ASN A 76 1.49 -13.14 -2.38
C ASN A 76 0.22 -12.90 -3.20
N LEU A 77 0.35 -12.06 -4.22
CA LEU A 77 -0.54 -12.00 -5.35
C LEU A 77 -0.34 -13.33 -6.09
N PRO A 78 -1.42 -14.10 -6.32
CA PRO A 78 -1.33 -15.32 -7.09
C PRO A 78 -0.85 -14.97 -8.50
N GLY A 79 0.40 -15.29 -8.82
CA GLY A 79 1.01 -14.92 -10.09
C GLY A 79 2.52 -14.68 -10.09
N SER A 80 3.18 -14.70 -8.92
CA SER A 80 4.61 -14.37 -8.72
C SER A 80 5.66 -15.23 -9.49
N LYS A 81 5.22 -16.00 -10.48
CA LYS A 81 6.04 -16.68 -11.48
C LYS A 81 5.28 -16.67 -12.79
N THR A 82 5.20 -15.53 -13.45
CA THR A 82 4.87 -15.51 -14.87
C THR A 82 6.16 -15.28 -15.62
N ASP A 83 6.68 -16.37 -16.20
CA ASP A 83 7.71 -16.34 -17.21
C ASP A 83 7.48 -15.15 -18.15
N THR A 84 8.40 -14.18 -18.10
CA THR A 84 8.54 -13.15 -19.13
C THR A 84 8.91 -13.87 -20.43
N GLY A 85 7.90 -14.35 -21.13
CA GLY A 85 8.05 -15.06 -22.39
C GLY A 85 8.84 -14.22 -23.38
N GLY A 86 10.08 -14.64 -23.62
CA GLY A 86 10.74 -14.64 -24.92
C GLY A 86 11.19 -13.30 -25.52
N THR A 87 11.21 -12.18 -24.80
CA THR A 87 11.63 -10.89 -25.38
C THR A 87 12.63 -10.12 -24.52
N ALA A 88 13.04 -10.67 -23.38
CA ALA A 88 14.11 -10.10 -22.55
C ALA A 88 15.53 -10.32 -23.11
N ASP A 89 15.68 -11.08 -24.20
CA ASP A 89 16.97 -11.40 -24.84
C ASP A 89 17.29 -10.52 -26.07
N LEU A 90 16.50 -9.47 -26.34
CA LEU A 90 16.82 -8.50 -27.38
C LEU A 90 17.35 -7.22 -26.73
N GLU A 91 18.66 -7.16 -26.55
CA GLU A 91 19.36 -5.91 -26.28
C GLU A 91 19.40 -5.13 -27.60
N PRO A 92 18.71 -3.98 -27.71
CA PRO A 92 18.77 -3.17 -28.93
C PRO A 92 20.20 -2.65 -29.11
N ASP A 93 20.72 -2.76 -30.33
CA ASP A 93 22.09 -2.31 -30.63
C ASP A 93 22.19 -0.78 -30.86
N ASP A 94 21.07 -0.15 -31.21
CA ASP A 94 20.98 1.27 -31.58
C ASP A 94 19.65 1.90 -31.12
N ALA A 95 19.60 3.24 -31.06
CA ALA A 95 18.44 4.00 -30.56
C ALA A 95 17.14 3.74 -31.37
N ASP A 96 17.24 3.55 -32.69
CA ASP A 96 16.07 3.25 -33.53
C ASP A 96 15.45 1.87 -33.17
N ALA A 97 16.30 0.88 -32.85
CA ALA A 97 15.85 -0.44 -32.44
C ALA A 97 15.28 -0.43 -31.01
N ALA A 98 15.80 0.44 -30.15
CA ALA A 98 15.27 0.65 -28.81
C ALA A 98 13.88 1.31 -28.84
N GLU A 99 13.63 2.25 -29.77
CA GLU A 99 12.32 2.88 -29.95
C GLU A 99 11.26 1.86 -30.40
N GLU A 100 11.58 1.00 -31.39
CA GLU A 100 10.67 -0.08 -31.83
C GLU A 100 10.37 -1.09 -30.70
N LEU A 101 11.37 -1.41 -29.88
CA LEU A 101 11.19 -2.29 -28.73
C LEU A 101 10.32 -1.64 -27.63
N ILE A 102 10.51 -0.34 -27.38
CA ILE A 102 9.69 0.42 -26.42
C ILE A 102 8.22 0.40 -26.87
N ASP A 103 7.94 0.62 -28.15
CA ASP A 103 6.57 0.57 -28.69
C ASP A 103 5.91 -0.80 -28.49
N ASP A 104 6.64 -1.91 -28.70
CA ASP A 104 6.14 -3.26 -28.43
C ASP A 104 5.85 -3.47 -26.93
N LEU A 105 6.77 -3.03 -26.08
CA LEU A 105 6.62 -3.11 -24.62
C LEU A 105 5.44 -2.27 -24.13
N GLU A 106 5.19 -1.08 -24.68
CA GLU A 106 4.05 -0.25 -24.31
C GLU A 106 2.71 -0.94 -24.64
N ASN A 107 2.62 -1.58 -25.82
CA ASN A 107 1.43 -2.35 -26.18
C ASN A 107 1.19 -3.53 -25.22
N ARG A 108 2.26 -4.24 -24.84
CA ARG A 108 2.17 -5.38 -23.89
C ARG A 108 1.87 -4.93 -22.47
N MET A 109 2.39 -3.78 -22.04
CA MET A 109 2.05 -3.15 -20.77
C MET A 109 0.56 -2.82 -20.71
N ASN A 110 0.01 -2.23 -21.78
CA ASN A 110 -1.41 -1.92 -21.87
C ASN A 110 -2.28 -3.18 -21.85
N GLU A 111 -1.89 -4.22 -22.60
CA GLU A 111 -2.58 -5.52 -22.57
C GLU A 111 -2.54 -6.16 -21.18
N ALA A 112 -1.40 -6.12 -20.48
CA ALA A 112 -1.28 -6.58 -19.10
C ALA A 112 -2.20 -5.78 -18.16
N ALA A 113 -2.27 -4.46 -18.30
CA ALA A 113 -3.16 -3.60 -17.52
C ALA A 113 -4.65 -3.90 -17.79
N GLU A 114 -5.03 -4.15 -19.05
CA GLU A 114 -6.40 -4.55 -19.44
C GLU A 114 -6.78 -5.91 -18.84
N ASN A 115 -5.83 -6.84 -18.77
CA ASN A 115 -5.99 -8.15 -18.14
C ASN A 115 -5.88 -8.13 -16.61
N LEU A 116 -5.74 -6.95 -15.99
CA LEU A 116 -5.57 -6.73 -14.55
C LEU A 116 -4.28 -7.35 -13.98
N GLU A 117 -3.27 -7.55 -14.82
CA GLU A 117 -1.93 -8.06 -14.49
C GLU A 117 -0.99 -6.90 -14.13
N PHE A 118 -1.30 -6.19 -13.04
CA PHE A 118 -0.61 -4.94 -12.68
C PHE A 118 0.88 -5.09 -12.36
N GLU A 119 1.31 -6.24 -11.86
CA GLU A 119 2.73 -6.52 -11.59
C GLU A 119 3.52 -6.62 -12.90
N LEU A 120 3.01 -7.39 -13.87
CA LEU A 120 3.62 -7.49 -15.19
C LEU A 120 3.66 -6.14 -15.90
N ALA A 121 2.57 -5.36 -15.80
CA ALA A 121 2.55 -4.00 -16.34
C ALA A 121 3.60 -3.08 -15.68
N ALA A 122 3.82 -3.22 -14.36
CA ALA A 122 4.84 -2.47 -13.64
C ALA A 122 6.26 -2.87 -14.05
N ASP A 123 6.54 -4.17 -14.19
CA ASP A 123 7.83 -4.68 -14.64
C ASP A 123 8.16 -4.19 -16.06
N ILE A 124 7.18 -4.24 -16.98
CA ILE A 124 7.34 -3.75 -18.35
C ILE A 124 7.58 -2.23 -18.37
N ARG A 125 6.84 -1.47 -17.56
CA ARG A 125 7.03 -0.01 -17.41
C ARG A 125 8.45 0.33 -16.98
N ASP A 126 8.97 -0.38 -15.98
CA ASP A 126 10.30 -0.10 -15.45
C ASP A 126 11.38 -0.49 -16.47
N ARG A 127 11.17 -1.56 -17.25
CA ARG A 127 12.02 -1.90 -18.41
C ARG A 127 12.00 -0.82 -19.50
N ILE A 128 10.85 -0.23 -19.83
CA ILE A 128 10.74 0.88 -20.79
C ILE A 128 11.57 2.08 -20.32
N ARG A 129 11.51 2.40 -19.02
CA ARG A 129 12.29 3.51 -18.44
C ARG A 129 13.79 3.29 -18.55
N GLU A 130 14.26 2.07 -18.29
CA GLU A 130 15.67 1.69 -18.47
C GLU A 130 16.13 1.91 -19.91
N LEU A 131 15.37 1.41 -20.88
CA LEU A 131 15.70 1.56 -22.31
C LEU A 131 15.70 3.02 -22.75
N ARG A 132 14.71 3.82 -22.32
CA ARG A 132 14.69 5.26 -22.61
C ARG A 132 15.91 6.00 -22.07
N GLN A 133 16.35 5.63 -20.86
CA GLN A 133 17.52 6.23 -20.23
C GLN A 133 18.83 5.79 -20.90
N GLU A 134 18.93 4.52 -21.30
CA GLU A 134 20.12 3.95 -21.94
C GLU A 134 20.39 4.58 -23.32
N PHE A 135 19.32 4.81 -24.11
CA PHE A 135 19.41 5.32 -25.48
C PHE A 135 19.10 6.82 -25.62
N ASP A 136 18.93 7.54 -24.51
CA ASP A 136 18.60 8.98 -24.45
C ASP A 136 17.36 9.36 -25.29
N ILE A 137 16.34 8.50 -25.24
CA ILE A 137 15.07 8.67 -25.97
C ILE A 137 14.11 9.50 -25.12
N ALA A 138 13.73 10.67 -25.60
CA ALA A 138 12.81 11.56 -24.90
C ALA A 138 11.36 11.02 -24.95
N GLY A 139 10.86 10.51 -23.82
CA GLY A 139 9.46 10.13 -23.66
C GLY A 139 8.57 11.29 -23.21
N GLU A 140 7.36 11.42 -23.75
CA GLU A 140 6.29 12.23 -23.18
C GLU A 140 5.67 11.52 -21.96
N ASP A 141 6.45 11.31 -20.90
CA ASP A 141 5.93 10.71 -19.68
C ASP A 141 5.14 11.75 -18.86
N GLY A 142 3.81 11.74 -19.05
CA GLY A 142 2.85 12.56 -18.32
C GLY A 142 2.67 12.22 -16.84
N VAL A 143 3.57 11.43 -16.25
CA VAL A 143 3.59 11.14 -14.81
C VAL A 143 5.01 11.36 -14.30
N PRO A 144 5.22 12.35 -13.39
CA PRO A 144 6.54 12.61 -12.85
C PRO A 144 7.09 11.37 -12.13
N PRO A 145 8.42 11.20 -12.07
CA PRO A 145 9.03 10.13 -11.29
C PRO A 145 8.51 10.22 -9.85
N GLU A 146 8.19 9.09 -9.23
CA GLU A 146 7.98 9.07 -7.79
C GLU A 146 9.28 9.54 -7.14
N GLU A 147 9.29 10.77 -6.64
CA GLU A 147 10.35 11.24 -5.76
C GLU A 147 10.39 10.29 -4.57
N GLY A 148 11.46 9.50 -4.50
CA GLY A 148 11.70 8.59 -3.39
C GLY A 148 11.49 9.34 -2.09
N VAL A 149 10.58 8.81 -1.26
CA VAL A 149 10.31 9.34 0.07
C VAL A 149 11.65 9.41 0.80
N PRO A 150 12.13 10.60 1.20
CA PRO A 150 13.40 10.70 1.91
C PRO A 150 13.31 9.89 3.20
N PRO A 151 14.38 9.19 3.60
CA PRO A 151 14.37 8.42 4.84
C PRO A 151 14.00 9.36 5.98
N GLU A 152 12.97 8.99 6.74
CA GLU A 152 12.49 9.75 7.88
C GLU A 152 13.68 10.05 8.82
N ALA A 153 13.92 11.34 9.05
CA ALA A 153 14.95 11.77 9.98
C ALA A 153 14.57 11.32 11.39
N GLU A 154 15.43 10.53 12.02
CA GLU A 154 15.33 10.17 13.42
C GLU A 154 15.31 11.44 14.29
N PHE A 155 14.21 11.64 15.04
CA PHE A 155 14.12 12.56 16.17
C PHE A 155 13.49 11.84 17.36
#